data_AF-E1X5S9-F1
#
_entry.id   AF-E1X5S9-F1
#
_cell.length_a   1.000
_cell.length_b   1.000
_cell.length_c   1.000
_cell.angle_alpha   90.00
_cell.angle_beta   90.00
_cell.angle_gamma   90.00
#
_symmetry.space_group_name_H-M   'P 1'
#
loop_
_entity.id
_entity.type
_entity.pdbx_description
1 polymer ?
#
loop_
_entity_poly.entity_id
_entity_poly.type
_entity_poly.pdbx_seq_one_letter_code
_entity_poly.pdbx_strand_id
1 'polypeptide(L)'
;MQNFKRLPSFILLLAMSLAPLSTLSAEIDSYRNARFSGEGSSYIDSVINERMKSAVLELNDLEVACPVNAREGDDVYDVMKSHISSPFIGHAIAVEFDETLPEGRIVRTNFDYSVYSTINWLEGVSLNLKGLLGVTKIGGRRVGVDKLGHFFVEGFGFFRRAYVKKEGSVANAIRWGKFTENSYFGLTTTGVYSNADLVANFNGMRFWNMLFLFEKDAAFNSKNRYSETPFLSCDNAKWKLNKKFSIRYFVDDSWDESLNCNYYDSEKIQDAVVNAQAIQMGYSELSKNDGMVCPRVKRDCSYEKYKYGKFARDLLHESCFDEKKAYRVNPELYNYANFPSFYDGGAVYEWSEWSTTSENIFN
;
A
#
# COMPACT_ATOMS: atom_id res chain seq x y z
N MET A 1 9.75 68.77 -8.26
CA MET A 1 8.95 67.60 -7.84
C MET A 1 8.57 66.80 -9.07
N GLN A 2 8.82 65.48 -9.02
CA GLN A 2 8.40 64.42 -9.95
C GLN A 2 8.75 64.55 -11.45
N ASN A 3 9.64 63.66 -11.93
CA ASN A 3 9.45 62.94 -13.19
C ASN A 3 10.45 61.77 -13.32
N PHE A 4 9.96 60.56 -13.06
CA PHE A 4 10.55 59.30 -13.48
C PHE A 4 10.36 59.12 -15.00
N LYS A 5 11.42 58.79 -15.75
CA LYS A 5 11.30 58.22 -17.10
C LYS A 5 12.26 57.03 -17.30
N ARG A 6 11.63 55.84 -17.34
CA ARG A 6 11.83 54.68 -18.27
C ARG A 6 13.16 53.89 -18.25
N LEU A 7 13.09 52.70 -17.62
CA LEU A 7 13.31 51.29 -18.10
C LEU A 7 14.34 50.99 -19.24
N PRO A 8 14.88 49.73 -19.38
CA PRO A 8 14.42 48.44 -18.81
C PRO A 8 15.52 47.45 -18.35
N SER A 9 15.05 46.25 -17.94
CA SER A 9 15.77 44.95 -17.90
C SER A 9 16.45 44.54 -16.60
N PHE A 10 15.64 44.35 -15.55
CA PHE A 10 15.92 43.31 -14.57
C PHE A 10 15.41 41.97 -15.12
N ILE A 11 16.34 41.09 -15.48
CA ILE A 11 16.09 39.66 -15.61
C ILE A 11 15.80 39.15 -14.20
N LEU A 12 14.52 39.04 -13.84
CA LEU A 12 14.12 38.30 -12.66
C LEU A 12 14.16 36.82 -13.05
N LEU A 13 15.29 36.18 -12.75
CA LEU A 13 15.41 34.73 -12.71
C LEU A 13 14.37 34.21 -11.71
N LEU A 14 13.23 33.78 -12.25
CA LEU A 14 12.24 32.99 -11.54
C LEU A 14 12.90 31.63 -11.26
N ALA A 15 13.64 31.54 -10.17
CA ALA A 15 14.01 30.26 -9.58
C ALA A 15 12.71 29.64 -9.06
N MET A 16 11.95 29.01 -9.95
CA MET A 16 11.02 27.96 -9.59
C MET A 16 11.85 26.89 -8.88
N SER A 17 11.88 26.95 -7.55
CA SER A 17 12.25 25.83 -6.71
C SER A 17 11.19 24.75 -6.91
N LEU A 18 11.29 24.03 -8.02
CA LEU A 18 10.81 22.66 -8.12
C LEU A 18 11.70 21.84 -7.17
N ALA A 19 11.42 21.92 -5.87
CA ALA A 19 11.86 20.87 -4.97
C ALA A 19 11.07 19.63 -5.41
N PRO A 20 11.71 18.59 -5.97
CA PRO A 20 11.04 17.32 -6.13
C PRO A 20 10.66 16.87 -4.72
N LEU A 21 9.36 16.82 -4.43
CA LEU A 21 8.87 16.01 -3.34
C LEU A 21 9.20 14.57 -3.73
N SER A 22 10.35 14.08 -3.25
CA SER A 22 10.73 12.67 -3.36
C SER A 22 9.77 11.88 -2.49
N THR A 23 8.60 11.57 -3.02
CA THR A 23 7.69 10.62 -2.40
C THR A 23 8.28 9.24 -2.61
N LEU A 24 8.93 8.73 -1.57
CA LEU A 24 9.44 7.36 -1.51
C LEU A 24 8.23 6.41 -1.61
N SER A 25 8.09 5.70 -2.73
CA SER A 25 7.19 4.56 -2.85
C SER A 25 7.91 3.33 -2.30
N ALA A 26 7.28 2.64 -1.35
CA ALA A 26 7.84 1.48 -0.71
C ALA A 26 6.97 0.28 -1.11
N GLU A 27 7.49 -0.56 -1.99
CA GLU A 27 6.78 -1.71 -2.56
C GLU A 27 6.95 -2.94 -1.65
N ILE A 28 6.10 -3.95 -1.86
CA ILE A 28 6.09 -5.20 -1.08
C ILE A 28 6.01 -6.43 -1.98
N ASP A 29 6.58 -7.54 -1.55
CA ASP A 29 6.36 -8.84 -2.21
C ASP A 29 5.29 -9.64 -1.45
N SER A 30 4.03 -9.52 -1.89
CA SER A 30 2.88 -10.28 -1.37
C SER A 30 2.92 -11.77 -1.70
N TYR A 31 3.83 -12.21 -2.56
CA TYR A 31 3.73 -13.49 -3.26
C TYR A 31 4.67 -14.55 -2.67
N ARG A 32 5.90 -14.16 -2.36
CA ARG A 32 6.83 -14.98 -1.60
C ARG A 32 6.55 -14.75 -0.11
N ASN A 33 6.41 -15.83 0.66
CA ASN A 33 6.07 -15.87 2.10
C ASN A 33 4.59 -16.08 2.48
N ALA A 34 3.77 -16.58 1.56
CA ALA A 34 2.38 -16.93 1.83
C ALA A 34 2.13 -17.90 3.01
N ARG A 35 3.15 -18.67 3.43
CA ARG A 35 3.03 -19.74 4.42
C ARG A 35 3.17 -19.26 5.87
N PHE A 36 3.78 -18.11 6.12
CA PHE A 36 3.98 -17.62 7.48
C PHE A 36 3.89 -16.10 7.51
N SER A 37 2.89 -15.58 8.21
CA SER A 37 2.84 -14.22 8.74
C SER A 37 1.85 -14.24 9.88
N GLY A 38 2.25 -13.73 11.04
CA GLY A 38 1.39 -13.65 12.22
C GLY A 38 0.37 -12.52 12.09
N GLU A 39 -0.63 -12.55 12.98
CA GLU A 39 -1.70 -11.55 13.01
C GLU A 39 -1.21 -10.24 13.65
N GLY A 40 -1.13 -9.18 12.83
CA GLY A 40 -0.69 -7.85 13.21
C GLY A 40 -1.81 -6.91 13.68
N SER A 41 -3.10 -7.22 13.43
CA SER A 41 -4.21 -6.28 13.70
C SER A 41 -4.19 -5.72 15.12
N SER A 42 -3.98 -6.56 16.14
CA SER A 42 -4.03 -6.11 17.53
C SER A 42 -2.92 -5.15 17.90
N TYR A 43 -1.74 -5.31 17.29
CA TYR A 43 -0.61 -4.40 17.50
C TYR A 43 -0.89 -3.04 16.85
N ILE A 44 -1.30 -3.07 15.57
CA ILE A 44 -1.66 -1.87 14.81
C ILE A 44 -2.80 -1.12 15.51
N ASP A 45 -3.86 -1.83 15.90
CA ASP A 45 -5.00 -1.25 16.61
C ASP A 45 -4.55 -0.61 17.92
N SER A 46 -3.67 -1.25 18.69
CA SER A 46 -3.16 -0.69 19.94
C SER A 46 -2.41 0.61 19.70
N VAL A 47 -1.44 0.62 18.79
CA VAL A 47 -0.62 1.81 18.48
C VAL A 47 -1.48 2.98 18.01
N ILE A 48 -2.40 2.73 17.07
CA ILE A 48 -3.27 3.77 16.53
C ILE A 48 -4.26 4.28 17.58
N ASN A 49 -4.85 3.41 18.40
CA ASN A 49 -5.74 3.87 19.47
C ASN A 49 -5.02 4.72 20.51
N GLU A 50 -3.78 4.41 20.87
CA GLU A 50 -3.00 5.27 21.78
C GLU A 50 -2.70 6.63 21.13
N ARG A 51 -2.31 6.67 19.84
CA ARG A 51 -2.13 7.94 19.10
C ARG A 51 -3.39 8.79 19.03
N MET A 52 -4.54 8.16 18.78
CA MET A 52 -5.83 8.87 18.77
C MET A 52 -6.18 9.44 20.15
N LYS A 53 -5.83 8.75 21.24
CA LYS A 53 -6.01 9.30 22.60
C LYS A 53 -5.09 10.50 22.83
N SER A 54 -3.82 10.40 22.44
CA SER A 54 -2.87 11.52 22.54
C SER A 54 -3.33 12.73 21.73
N ALA A 55 -3.84 12.52 20.52
CA ALA A 55 -4.43 13.58 19.71
C ALA A 55 -5.64 14.23 20.40
N VAL A 56 -6.53 13.45 21.01
CA VAL A 56 -7.67 13.97 21.78
C VAL A 56 -7.21 14.81 22.99
N LEU A 57 -6.13 14.43 23.67
CA LEU A 57 -5.57 15.24 24.76
C LEU A 57 -5.06 16.58 24.22
N GLU A 58 -4.30 16.57 23.12
CA GLU A 58 -3.79 17.81 22.50
C GLU A 58 -4.93 18.71 22.00
N LEU A 59 -5.98 18.15 21.39
CA LEU A 59 -7.14 18.93 20.97
C LEU A 59 -7.83 19.65 22.13
N ASN A 60 -7.89 19.00 23.30
CA ASN A 60 -8.43 19.61 24.52
C ASN A 60 -7.51 20.69 25.08
N ASP A 61 -6.19 20.44 25.12
CA ASP A 61 -5.20 21.39 25.62
C ASP A 61 -5.14 22.66 24.76
N LEU A 62 -5.34 22.54 23.45
CA LEU A 62 -5.40 23.64 22.50
C LEU A 62 -6.78 24.30 22.40
N GLU A 63 -7.79 23.80 23.11
CA GLU A 63 -9.19 24.26 23.05
C GLU A 63 -9.73 24.35 21.60
N VAL A 64 -9.39 23.38 20.75
CA VAL A 64 -9.78 23.40 19.33
C VAL A 64 -11.31 23.41 19.20
N ALA A 65 -11.83 24.34 18.39
CA ALA A 65 -13.26 24.50 18.18
C ALA A 65 -13.90 23.25 17.56
N CYS A 66 -15.16 22.96 17.92
CA CYS A 66 -15.91 21.85 17.33
C CYS A 66 -16.30 22.19 15.88
N PRO A 67 -15.79 21.48 14.86
CA PRO A 67 -16.16 21.75 13.48
C PRO A 67 -17.59 21.29 13.21
N VAL A 68 -18.31 22.02 12.35
CA VAL A 68 -19.67 21.65 11.92
C VAL A 68 -19.70 20.93 10.57
N ASN A 69 -18.58 20.93 9.85
CA ASN A 69 -18.41 20.20 8.59
C ASN A 69 -16.93 19.90 8.32
N ALA A 70 -16.65 19.09 7.29
CA ALA A 70 -15.29 18.66 6.95
C ALA A 70 -14.35 19.82 6.55
N ARG A 71 -14.87 20.98 6.11
CA ARG A 71 -14.03 22.11 5.68
C ARG A 71 -13.52 22.96 6.83
N GLU A 72 -14.24 22.94 7.94
CA GLU A 72 -13.89 23.67 9.16
C GLU A 72 -13.05 22.83 10.12
N GLY A 73 -12.84 21.54 9.82
CA GLY A 73 -12.11 20.61 10.67
C GLY A 73 -10.59 20.60 10.49
N ASP A 74 -10.00 21.54 9.74
CA ASP A 74 -8.58 21.51 9.38
C ASP A 74 -7.66 21.42 10.60
N ASP A 75 -7.88 22.21 11.66
CA ASP A 75 -7.10 22.15 12.90
C ASP A 75 -7.15 20.76 13.55
N VAL A 76 -8.33 20.12 13.52
CA VAL A 76 -8.50 18.78 14.08
C VAL A 76 -7.79 17.73 13.22
N TYR A 77 -7.91 17.83 11.90
CA TYR A 77 -7.22 16.93 10.99
C TYR A 77 -5.71 17.06 11.10
N ASP A 78 -5.19 18.27 11.29
CA ASP A 78 -3.76 18.52 11.44
C ASP A 78 -3.21 17.89 12.73
N VAL A 79 -3.91 18.04 13.86
CA VAL A 79 -3.54 17.34 15.11
C VAL A 79 -3.67 15.82 14.96
N MET A 80 -4.79 15.32 14.41
CA MET A 80 -4.95 13.88 14.22
C MET A 80 -3.87 13.30 13.31
N LYS A 81 -3.51 14.00 12.25
CA LYS A 81 -2.45 13.61 11.32
C LYS A 81 -1.06 13.71 11.95
N SER A 82 -0.79 14.72 12.78
CA SER A 82 0.50 14.84 13.47
C SER A 82 0.74 13.70 14.45
N HIS A 83 -0.31 13.14 15.05
CA HIS A 83 -0.21 11.96 15.94
C HIS A 83 -0.22 10.64 15.19
N ILE A 84 -1.08 10.48 14.18
CA ILE A 84 -1.20 9.22 13.45
C ILE A 84 -0.04 9.04 12.47
N SER A 85 0.34 10.12 11.77
CA SER A 85 1.18 10.10 10.56
C SER A 85 2.43 10.98 10.66
N SER A 86 2.83 11.41 11.87
CA SER A 86 3.89 12.39 12.22
C SER A 86 5.18 12.44 11.36
N PRO A 87 5.94 13.55 11.44
CA PRO A 87 5.96 14.68 10.52
C PRO A 87 6.88 14.50 9.30
N PHE A 88 7.44 13.32 9.07
CA PHE A 88 8.33 13.10 7.92
C PHE A 88 7.54 12.70 6.67
N ILE A 89 7.76 13.46 5.61
CA ILE A 89 7.16 13.34 4.28
C ILE A 89 7.15 11.86 3.82
N GLY A 90 5.97 11.31 3.48
CA GLY A 90 5.83 10.03 2.77
C GLY A 90 5.28 8.85 3.59
N HIS A 91 5.68 7.63 3.22
CA HIS A 91 5.27 6.34 3.78
C HIS A 91 5.88 6.04 5.18
N ALA A 92 6.15 7.04 6.02
CA ALA A 92 6.85 6.87 7.30
C ALA A 92 6.14 5.91 8.27
N ILE A 93 4.81 5.96 8.36
CA ILE A 93 4.03 5.00 9.15
C ILE A 93 4.18 3.56 8.66
N ALA A 94 4.37 3.35 7.35
CA ALA A 94 4.61 2.01 6.82
C ALA A 94 6.00 1.51 7.22
N VAL A 95 7.02 2.36 7.14
CA VAL A 95 8.38 2.04 7.61
C VAL A 95 8.39 1.77 9.11
N GLU A 96 7.67 2.57 9.90
CA GLU A 96 7.56 2.36 11.33
C GLU A 96 6.92 1.01 11.66
N PHE A 97 5.79 0.66 11.03
CA PHE A 97 5.17 -0.64 11.25
C PHE A 97 6.01 -1.79 10.69
N ASP A 98 6.76 -1.55 9.62
CA ASP A 98 7.77 -2.51 9.19
C ASP A 98 8.74 -2.76 10.34
N GLU A 99 9.38 -1.75 10.91
CA GLU A 99 10.41 -1.90 11.94
C GLU A 99 9.88 -2.38 13.30
N THR A 100 8.66 -2.00 13.67
CA THR A 100 8.13 -2.18 15.04
C THR A 100 7.20 -3.38 15.19
N LEU A 101 6.65 -3.93 14.10
CA LEU A 101 5.88 -5.17 14.18
C LEU A 101 6.77 -6.30 14.72
N PRO A 102 6.31 -7.07 15.74
CA PRO A 102 7.07 -8.19 16.27
C PRO A 102 7.45 -9.20 15.17
N GLU A 103 8.66 -9.77 15.22
CA GLU A 103 9.19 -10.68 14.18
C GLU A 103 8.23 -11.82 13.81
N GLY A 104 7.46 -12.35 14.77
CA GLY A 104 6.45 -13.39 14.51
C GLY A 104 5.18 -12.91 13.80
N ARG A 105 5.04 -11.61 13.53
CA ARG A 105 3.84 -10.96 12.94
C ARG A 105 4.09 -10.31 11.59
N ILE A 106 5.35 -10.21 11.16
CA ILE A 106 5.73 -9.63 9.88
C ILE A 106 6.73 -10.54 9.20
N VAL A 107 6.63 -10.66 7.87
CA VAL A 107 7.66 -11.34 7.08
C VAL A 107 8.17 -10.40 6.00
N ARG A 108 9.50 -10.32 5.90
CA ARG A 108 10.19 -9.48 4.94
C ARG A 108 10.85 -10.36 3.89
N THR A 109 10.73 -9.96 2.64
CA THR A 109 11.37 -10.63 1.50
C THR A 109 12.62 -9.84 1.13
N ASN A 110 13.78 -10.50 1.12
CA ASN A 110 14.97 -9.89 0.57
C ASN A 110 14.75 -9.62 -0.93
N PHE A 111 15.13 -8.42 -1.39
CA PHE A 111 14.92 -7.95 -2.75
C PHE A 111 15.43 -8.93 -3.82
N ASP A 112 16.60 -9.54 -3.63
CA ASP A 112 17.21 -10.50 -4.59
C ASP A 112 16.33 -11.73 -4.82
N TYR A 113 15.54 -12.06 -3.80
CA TYR A 113 14.61 -13.18 -3.82
C TYR A 113 13.19 -12.74 -4.19
N SER A 114 12.93 -11.47 -4.42
CA SER A 114 11.58 -10.99 -4.70
C SER A 114 11.11 -11.29 -6.12
N VAL A 115 9.81 -11.21 -6.36
CA VAL A 115 9.24 -11.25 -7.72
C VAL A 115 9.70 -10.08 -8.60
N TYR A 116 10.27 -9.03 -8.00
CA TYR A 116 10.74 -7.82 -8.68
C TYR A 116 12.26 -7.82 -8.95
N SER A 117 13.00 -8.84 -8.54
CA SER A 117 14.46 -8.89 -8.64
C SER A 117 15.01 -8.84 -10.06
N THR A 118 14.15 -9.05 -11.06
CA THR A 118 14.51 -9.11 -12.49
C THR A 118 14.10 -7.86 -13.29
N ILE A 119 13.47 -6.87 -12.64
CA ILE A 119 13.09 -5.60 -13.27
C ILE A 119 14.34 -4.70 -13.32
N ASN A 120 14.72 -4.24 -14.52
CA ASN A 120 15.97 -3.49 -14.72
C ASN A 120 15.92 -2.07 -14.11
N TRP A 121 16.96 -1.76 -13.34
CA TRP A 121 17.13 -0.61 -12.44
C TRP A 121 17.04 0.83 -13.02
N LEU A 122 16.97 1.03 -14.34
CA LEU A 122 16.86 2.37 -14.93
C LEU A 122 15.41 2.92 -14.97
N GLU A 123 14.43 2.10 -14.60
CA GLU A 123 13.00 2.43 -14.57
C GLU A 123 12.38 2.26 -13.15
N GLY A 124 13.21 1.97 -12.14
CA GLY A 124 12.79 1.53 -10.80
C GLY A 124 13.43 2.30 -9.62
N VAL A 125 13.70 3.60 -9.77
CA VAL A 125 14.54 4.40 -8.84
C VAL A 125 14.02 4.40 -7.38
N SER A 126 12.73 4.14 -7.15
CA SER A 126 12.15 4.11 -5.79
C SER A 126 12.45 2.82 -5.01
N LEU A 127 12.63 1.69 -5.69
CA LEU A 127 12.81 0.37 -5.07
C LEU A 127 14.15 0.22 -4.33
N ASN A 128 15.17 0.97 -4.76
CA ASN A 128 16.54 0.79 -4.32
C ASN A 128 16.93 1.61 -3.08
N LEU A 129 16.06 2.50 -2.59
CA LEU A 129 16.43 3.44 -1.52
C LEU A 129 16.09 2.97 -0.10
N LYS A 130 15.20 1.97 0.08
CA LYS A 130 14.92 1.37 1.41
C LYS A 130 14.55 -0.14 1.44
N GLY A 131 14.53 -0.83 0.30
CA GLY A 131 14.15 -2.25 0.25
C GLY A 131 12.63 -2.47 0.30
N LEU A 132 12.21 -3.72 0.07
CA LEU A 132 10.80 -4.11 0.14
C LEU A 132 10.32 -4.12 1.58
N LEU A 133 9.17 -3.53 1.83
CA LEU A 133 8.55 -3.61 3.15
C LEU A 133 7.93 -5.00 3.36
N GLY A 134 7.69 -5.31 4.62
CA GLY A 134 7.17 -6.58 5.05
C GLY A 134 5.68 -6.75 4.85
N VAL A 135 5.25 -7.98 5.05
CA VAL A 135 3.88 -8.43 4.91
C VAL A 135 3.41 -9.00 6.23
N THR A 136 2.25 -8.58 6.70
CA THR A 136 1.60 -9.05 7.94
C THR A 136 0.25 -9.70 7.61
N LYS A 137 -0.37 -10.37 8.59
CA LYS A 137 -1.82 -10.62 8.53
C LYS A 137 -2.60 -9.52 9.22
N ILE A 138 -3.71 -9.12 8.61
CA ILE A 138 -4.69 -8.21 9.20
C ILE A 138 -6.07 -8.83 9.04
N GLY A 139 -6.65 -9.31 10.14
CA GLY A 139 -7.94 -9.98 10.14
C GLY A 139 -7.95 -11.23 9.27
N GLY A 140 -6.85 -12.00 9.33
CA GLY A 140 -6.63 -13.21 8.53
C GLY A 140 -6.17 -12.99 7.08
N ARG A 141 -6.08 -11.74 6.62
CA ARG A 141 -5.70 -11.39 5.23
C ARG A 141 -4.26 -10.97 5.15
N ARG A 142 -3.58 -11.31 4.06
CA ARG A 142 -2.21 -10.87 3.81
C ARG A 142 -2.24 -9.42 3.35
N VAL A 143 -1.49 -8.56 4.03
CA VAL A 143 -1.43 -7.13 3.74
C VAL A 143 0.01 -6.68 3.85
N GLY A 144 0.52 -6.02 2.82
CA GLY A 144 1.79 -5.30 2.88
C GLY A 144 1.69 -4.13 3.84
N VAL A 145 2.73 -3.87 4.63
CA VAL A 145 2.72 -2.77 5.62
C VAL A 145 2.76 -1.39 4.95
N ASP A 146 3.24 -1.30 3.70
CA ASP A 146 3.09 -0.16 2.79
C ASP A 146 1.64 0.32 2.69
N LYS A 147 0.67 -0.60 2.65
CA LYS A 147 -0.76 -0.29 2.57
C LYS A 147 -1.26 0.54 3.76
N LEU A 148 -0.56 0.51 4.90
CA LEU A 148 -0.88 1.39 6.04
C LEU A 148 -0.51 2.84 5.76
N GLY A 149 0.56 3.10 5.01
CA GLY A 149 0.89 4.43 4.52
C GLY A 149 -0.14 4.94 3.52
N HIS A 150 -0.54 4.10 2.56
CA HIS A 150 -1.66 4.40 1.66
C HIS A 150 -2.95 4.72 2.44
N PHE A 151 -3.29 3.90 3.43
CA PHE A 151 -4.47 4.11 4.26
C PHE A 151 -4.44 5.42 5.07
N PHE A 152 -3.39 5.68 5.84
CA PHE A 152 -3.38 6.84 6.73
C PHE A 152 -2.98 8.15 6.03
N VAL A 153 -2.00 8.10 5.11
CA VAL A 153 -1.40 9.29 4.50
C VAL A 153 -2.09 9.64 3.18
N GLU A 154 -2.06 8.75 2.20
CA GLU A 154 -2.69 9.01 0.90
C GLU A 154 -4.21 9.01 0.97
N GLY A 155 -4.79 8.19 1.86
CA GLY A 155 -6.19 8.18 2.20
C GLY A 155 -6.67 9.53 2.76
N PHE A 156 -5.83 10.28 3.47
CA PHE A 156 -6.13 11.66 3.83
C PHE A 156 -6.19 12.57 2.58
N GLY A 157 -5.30 12.34 1.63
CA GLY A 157 -5.31 13.00 0.33
C GLY A 157 -6.61 12.74 -0.46
N PHE A 158 -7.14 11.52 -0.39
CA PHE A 158 -8.45 11.18 -0.94
C PHE A 158 -9.58 11.88 -0.19
N PHE A 159 -9.57 11.84 1.15
CA PHE A 159 -10.54 12.51 2.01
C PHE A 159 -10.67 14.00 1.69
N ARG A 160 -9.55 14.73 1.63
CA ARG A 160 -9.56 16.15 1.30
C ARG A 160 -10.17 16.42 -0.08
N ARG A 161 -9.86 15.57 -1.07
CA ARG A 161 -10.42 15.67 -2.43
C ARG A 161 -11.89 15.31 -2.50
N ALA A 162 -12.36 14.39 -1.67
CA ALA A 162 -13.74 13.95 -1.67
C ALA A 162 -14.66 14.93 -0.93
N TYR A 163 -14.23 15.45 0.22
CA TYR A 163 -15.16 16.10 1.17
C TYR A 163 -14.73 17.51 1.62
N VAL A 164 -13.45 17.86 1.53
CA VAL A 164 -12.97 19.19 1.95
C VAL A 164 -13.00 20.19 0.78
N LYS A 165 -12.58 19.77 -0.43
CA LYS A 165 -12.59 20.65 -1.61
C LYS A 165 -14.03 21.03 -2.03
N LYS A 166 -14.19 22.25 -2.58
CA LYS A 166 -15.50 22.82 -2.96
C LYS A 166 -16.31 21.93 -3.91
N GLU A 167 -15.63 21.31 -4.88
CA GLU A 167 -16.19 20.41 -5.89
C GLU A 167 -15.74 18.96 -5.65
N GLY A 168 -15.56 18.62 -4.38
CA GLY A 168 -15.10 17.30 -3.98
C GLY A 168 -16.12 16.22 -4.29
N SER A 169 -15.64 15.05 -4.69
CA SER A 169 -16.44 13.83 -4.71
C SER A 169 -15.56 12.61 -4.56
N VAL A 170 -16.13 11.52 -4.06
CA VAL A 170 -15.44 10.22 -3.98
C VAL A 170 -14.94 9.77 -5.35
N ALA A 171 -15.73 9.99 -6.39
CA ALA A 171 -15.32 9.68 -7.76
C ALA A 171 -14.10 10.53 -8.19
N ASN A 172 -14.04 11.82 -7.81
CA ASN A 172 -12.90 12.68 -8.11
C ASN A 172 -11.64 12.21 -7.37
N ALA A 173 -11.78 11.79 -6.11
CA ALA A 173 -10.68 11.24 -5.32
C ALA A 173 -10.13 9.94 -5.94
N ILE A 174 -11.01 9.00 -6.33
CA ILE A 174 -10.60 7.76 -7.00
C ILE A 174 -9.94 8.04 -8.34
N ARG A 175 -10.50 8.92 -9.18
CA ARG A 175 -9.87 9.28 -10.47
C ARG A 175 -8.49 9.90 -10.27
N TRP A 176 -8.32 10.71 -9.24
CA TRP A 176 -7.01 11.25 -8.88
C TRP A 176 -6.05 10.14 -8.46
N GLY A 177 -6.48 9.20 -7.62
CA GLY A 177 -5.70 8.01 -7.26
C GLY A 177 -5.26 7.18 -8.45
N LYS A 178 -6.20 6.84 -9.35
CA LYS A 178 -5.89 6.13 -10.59
C LYS A 178 -4.85 6.89 -11.42
N PHE A 179 -4.93 8.22 -11.47
CA PHE A 179 -3.94 9.03 -12.18
C PHE A 179 -2.57 9.00 -11.50
N THR A 180 -2.49 9.06 -10.16
CA THR A 180 -1.22 9.00 -9.43
C THR A 180 -0.54 7.64 -9.52
N GLU A 181 -1.33 6.56 -9.45
CA GLU A 181 -0.85 5.19 -9.67
C GLU A 181 -0.37 4.98 -11.12
N ASN A 182 -1.06 5.54 -12.11
CA ASN A 182 -0.64 5.46 -13.52
C ASN A 182 0.55 6.36 -13.88
N SER A 183 0.90 7.31 -13.02
CA SER A 183 1.97 8.26 -13.27
C SER A 183 3.02 8.16 -12.17
N TYR A 184 3.04 9.16 -11.27
CA TYR A 184 4.15 9.54 -10.40
C TYR A 184 4.55 8.53 -9.32
N PHE A 185 3.70 7.56 -8.99
CA PHE A 185 3.91 6.65 -7.85
C PHE A 185 4.01 5.17 -8.23
N GLY A 186 3.36 4.75 -9.32
CA GLY A 186 3.29 3.36 -9.76
C GLY A 186 3.98 3.12 -11.09
N LEU A 187 3.23 3.13 -12.20
CA LEU A 187 3.74 2.67 -13.51
C LEU A 187 5.02 3.38 -13.98
N THR A 188 5.14 4.70 -13.81
CA THR A 188 6.33 5.41 -14.32
C THR A 188 7.56 5.29 -13.43
N THR A 189 7.41 4.79 -12.19
CA THR A 189 8.49 4.74 -11.18
C THR A 189 8.85 3.35 -10.71
N THR A 190 7.91 2.41 -10.72
CA THR A 190 8.09 1.00 -10.32
C THR A 190 7.64 0.02 -11.40
N GLY A 191 6.94 0.50 -12.45
CA GLY A 191 6.34 -0.35 -13.47
C GLY A 191 5.11 -1.13 -13.01
N VAL A 192 4.58 -0.81 -11.82
CA VAL A 192 3.47 -1.52 -11.17
C VAL A 192 2.33 -0.54 -10.86
N TYR A 193 1.11 -0.90 -11.25
CA TYR A 193 -0.11 -0.26 -10.78
C TYR A 193 -0.79 -1.20 -9.78
N SER A 194 -0.91 -0.79 -8.51
CA SER A 194 -1.51 -1.63 -7.48
C SER A 194 -2.98 -1.32 -7.25
N ASN A 195 -3.85 -2.29 -7.53
CA ASN A 195 -5.26 -2.17 -7.15
C ASN A 195 -5.43 -2.21 -5.63
N ALA A 196 -4.53 -2.87 -4.89
CA ALA A 196 -4.55 -2.91 -3.44
C ALA A 196 -4.20 -1.56 -2.81
N ASP A 197 -3.28 -0.78 -3.39
CA ASP A 197 -2.99 0.59 -2.95
C ASP A 197 -4.19 1.51 -3.13
N LEU A 198 -4.84 1.43 -4.29
CA LEU A 198 -6.03 2.22 -4.55
C LEU A 198 -7.18 1.87 -3.57
N VAL A 199 -7.32 0.59 -3.24
CA VAL A 199 -8.24 0.10 -2.21
C VAL A 199 -7.87 0.62 -0.81
N ALA A 200 -6.59 0.60 -0.45
CA ALA A 200 -6.11 1.10 0.83
C ALA A 200 -6.37 2.60 0.96
N ASN A 201 -6.08 3.38 -0.08
CA ASN A 201 -6.39 4.80 -0.22
C ASN A 201 -7.89 5.10 -0.04
N PHE A 202 -8.75 4.35 -0.74
CA PHE A 202 -10.20 4.47 -0.62
C PHE A 202 -10.68 4.18 0.82
N ASN A 203 -10.15 3.14 1.46
CA ASN A 203 -10.53 2.83 2.83
C ASN A 203 -9.94 3.83 3.84
N GLY A 204 -8.78 4.41 3.55
CA GLY A 204 -8.20 5.51 4.30
C GLY A 204 -9.07 6.76 4.30
N MET A 205 -9.60 7.12 3.13
CA MET A 205 -10.62 8.18 3.00
C MET A 205 -11.82 7.93 3.91
N ARG A 206 -12.29 6.67 4.01
CA ARG A 206 -13.39 6.29 4.91
C ARG A 206 -13.01 6.50 6.37
N PHE A 207 -11.79 6.14 6.78
CA PHE A 207 -11.29 6.37 8.14
C PHE A 207 -11.33 7.86 8.51
N TRP A 208 -10.82 8.73 7.64
CA TRP A 208 -10.82 10.18 7.89
C TRP A 208 -12.24 10.77 7.93
N ASN A 209 -13.15 10.29 7.06
CA ASN A 209 -14.56 10.65 7.16
C ASN A 209 -15.19 10.16 8.48
N MET A 210 -14.84 8.96 8.93
CA MET A 210 -15.33 8.37 10.18
C MET A 210 -14.88 9.10 11.44
N LEU A 211 -13.91 10.02 11.38
CA LEU A 211 -13.59 10.86 12.54
C LEU A 211 -14.82 11.62 13.04
N PHE A 212 -15.67 12.10 12.12
CA PHE A 212 -16.85 12.90 12.42
C PHE A 212 -18.15 12.37 11.80
N LEU A 213 -18.05 11.60 10.72
CA LEU A 213 -19.18 11.18 9.89
C LEU A 213 -20.06 12.36 9.40
N PHE A 214 -19.42 13.47 9.04
CA PHE A 214 -20.12 14.59 8.37
C PHE A 214 -20.74 14.14 7.04
N GLU A 215 -20.09 13.18 6.37
CA GLU A 215 -20.57 12.61 5.12
C GLU A 215 -20.91 11.13 5.31
N LYS A 216 -21.84 10.61 4.50
CA LYS A 216 -22.19 9.19 4.52
C LYS A 216 -20.97 8.35 4.10
N ASP A 217 -20.74 7.22 4.79
CA ASP A 217 -19.72 6.25 4.36
C ASP A 217 -19.99 5.80 2.92
N ALA A 218 -18.95 5.88 2.09
CA ALA A 218 -18.99 5.56 0.67
C ALA A 218 -18.94 4.05 0.40
N ALA A 219 -18.62 3.24 1.41
CA ALA A 219 -18.72 1.79 1.34
C ALA A 219 -20.01 1.26 1.95
N PHE A 220 -20.43 0.10 1.47
CA PHE A 220 -21.67 -0.60 1.78
C PHE A 220 -22.91 0.24 1.45
N ASN A 221 -23.76 -0.29 0.58
CA ASN A 221 -25.06 0.33 0.32
C ASN A 221 -26.01 0.22 1.54
N SER A 222 -25.66 -0.58 2.56
CA SER A 222 -26.41 -0.77 3.80
C SER A 222 -25.66 -0.27 5.03
N LYS A 223 -26.41 0.22 6.01
CA LYS A 223 -25.92 0.65 7.33
C LYS A 223 -25.27 -0.51 8.09
N ASN A 224 -24.00 -0.35 8.45
CA ASN A 224 -23.33 -1.15 9.49
C ASN A 224 -23.17 -0.26 10.74
N ARG A 225 -23.46 -0.79 11.95
CA ARG A 225 -23.32 -0.04 13.21
C ARG A 225 -21.93 0.57 13.40
N TYR A 226 -20.86 -0.08 12.93
CA TYR A 226 -19.51 0.49 13.05
C TYR A 226 -19.34 1.78 12.23
N SER A 227 -20.04 1.91 11.10
CA SER A 227 -20.03 3.10 10.24
C SER A 227 -21.02 4.19 10.63
N GLU A 228 -21.75 4.04 11.75
CA GLU A 228 -22.75 5.01 12.19
C GLU A 228 -22.31 5.84 13.40
N THR A 229 -21.28 5.42 14.13
CA THR A 229 -20.73 6.18 15.27
C THR A 229 -19.41 6.85 14.86
N PRO A 230 -19.24 8.17 14.99
CA PRO A 230 -17.96 8.82 14.67
C PRO A 230 -16.90 8.47 15.72
N PHE A 231 -15.62 8.49 15.34
CA PHE A 231 -14.54 8.27 16.30
C PHE A 231 -14.48 9.38 17.34
N LEU A 232 -14.67 10.62 16.92
CA LEU A 232 -14.59 11.79 17.77
C LEU A 232 -15.98 12.37 18.02
N SER A 233 -16.17 12.97 19.18
CA SER A 233 -17.20 13.97 19.37
C SER A 233 -16.63 15.14 20.16
N CYS A 234 -17.27 16.29 19.98
CA CYS A 234 -16.86 17.55 20.57
C CYS A 234 -18.09 18.26 21.12
N ASP A 235 -17.98 18.78 22.34
CA ASP A 235 -18.98 19.66 22.95
C ASP A 235 -18.24 20.80 23.67
N ASN A 236 -18.48 22.05 23.25
CA ASN A 236 -17.81 23.24 23.79
C ASN A 236 -16.28 23.10 23.89
N ALA A 237 -15.64 22.74 22.77
CA ALA A 237 -14.19 22.47 22.66
C ALA A 237 -13.68 21.32 23.53
N LYS A 238 -14.57 20.48 24.08
CA LYS A 238 -14.20 19.28 24.83
C LYS A 238 -14.29 18.05 23.94
N TRP A 239 -13.14 17.51 23.62
CA TRP A 239 -12.94 16.38 22.72
C TRP A 239 -12.97 15.06 23.47
N LYS A 240 -13.67 14.07 22.90
CA LYS A 240 -13.67 12.69 23.39
C LYS A 240 -13.63 11.67 22.27
N LEU A 241 -13.01 10.52 22.55
CA LEU A 241 -13.03 9.35 21.68
C LEU A 241 -14.26 8.49 22.01
N ASN A 242 -15.18 8.34 21.05
CA ASN A 242 -16.44 7.61 21.24
C ASN A 242 -16.30 6.09 21.04
N LYS A 243 -15.31 5.67 20.23
CA LYS A 243 -15.09 4.26 19.90
C LYS A 243 -13.62 4.00 19.59
N LYS A 244 -13.21 2.74 19.72
CA LYS A 244 -11.86 2.29 19.34
C LYS A 244 -11.75 2.09 17.83
N PHE A 245 -10.60 2.48 17.29
CA PHE A 245 -10.16 2.09 15.97
C PHE A 245 -9.94 0.58 15.92
N SER A 246 -10.36 -0.05 14.82
CA SER A 246 -9.87 -1.36 14.42
C SER A 246 -9.70 -1.44 12.92
N ILE A 247 -8.48 -1.74 12.47
CA ILE A 247 -8.11 -1.82 11.05
C ILE A 247 -8.91 -2.89 10.31
N ARG A 248 -9.40 -3.91 11.03
CA ARG A 248 -10.19 -5.03 10.48
C ARG A 248 -11.53 -4.61 9.87
N TYR A 249 -12.04 -3.42 10.18
CA TYR A 249 -13.26 -2.90 9.55
C TYR A 249 -13.02 -2.30 8.15
N PHE A 250 -11.75 -2.07 7.81
CA PHE A 250 -11.34 -1.45 6.56
C PHE A 250 -10.73 -2.46 5.61
N VAL A 251 -10.04 -3.46 6.15
CA VAL A 251 -9.36 -4.50 5.38
C VAL A 251 -10.34 -5.58 4.92
N ASP A 252 -10.22 -5.94 3.65
CA ASP A 252 -10.84 -7.11 3.03
C ASP A 252 -9.83 -7.76 2.07
N ASP A 253 -10.25 -8.77 1.32
CA ASP A 253 -9.33 -9.53 0.48
C ASP A 253 -8.82 -8.70 -0.72
N SER A 254 -9.34 -7.50 -0.96
CA SER A 254 -8.83 -6.61 -2.01
C SER A 254 -7.59 -5.81 -1.63
N TRP A 255 -7.16 -5.90 -0.36
CA TRP A 255 -5.87 -5.40 0.12
C TRP A 255 -4.70 -6.37 -0.12
N ASP A 256 -5.00 -7.63 -0.47
CA ASP A 256 -4.00 -8.65 -0.80
C ASP A 256 -3.74 -8.59 -2.32
N GLU A 257 -2.53 -8.18 -2.72
CA GLU A 257 -2.16 -8.07 -4.14
C GLU A 257 -2.13 -9.43 -4.85
N SER A 258 -2.01 -10.53 -4.10
CA SER A 258 -2.15 -11.87 -4.66
C SER A 258 -3.60 -12.25 -4.97
N LEU A 259 -4.57 -11.44 -4.53
CA LEU A 259 -5.99 -11.62 -4.79
C LEU A 259 -6.60 -10.46 -5.61
N ASN A 260 -6.09 -9.25 -5.47
CA ASN A 260 -6.48 -8.07 -6.24
C ASN A 260 -5.30 -7.63 -7.11
N CYS A 261 -5.12 -8.34 -8.21
CA CYS A 261 -3.91 -8.33 -9.03
C CYS A 261 -3.49 -6.93 -9.47
N ASN A 262 -2.18 -6.74 -9.60
CA ASN A 262 -1.60 -5.50 -10.11
C ASN A 262 -1.61 -5.48 -11.65
N TYR A 263 -1.60 -4.30 -12.26
CA TYR A 263 -1.23 -4.14 -13.67
C TYR A 263 0.25 -3.75 -13.78
N TYR A 264 0.84 -4.00 -14.93
CA TYR A 264 2.26 -3.77 -15.16
C TYR A 264 2.48 -2.94 -16.43
N ASP A 265 3.54 -2.15 -16.44
CA ASP A 265 3.84 -1.22 -17.54
C ASP A 265 4.27 -1.92 -18.83
N SER A 266 4.76 -3.17 -18.72
CA SER A 266 5.11 -3.99 -19.88
C SER A 266 4.78 -5.46 -19.68
N GLU A 267 4.53 -6.16 -20.79
CA GLU A 267 4.38 -7.63 -20.81
C GLU A 267 5.60 -8.33 -20.20
N LYS A 268 6.81 -7.77 -20.39
CA LYS A 268 8.04 -8.32 -19.80
C LYS A 268 8.00 -8.30 -18.26
N ILE A 269 7.58 -7.19 -17.65
CA ILE A 269 7.47 -7.07 -16.20
C ILE A 269 6.36 -8.01 -15.69
N GLN A 270 5.21 -7.99 -16.37
CA GLN A 270 4.10 -8.88 -16.06
C GLN A 270 4.55 -10.34 -16.07
N ASP A 271 5.19 -10.79 -17.15
CA ASP A 271 5.64 -12.17 -17.31
C ASP A 271 6.67 -12.52 -16.24
N ALA A 272 7.63 -11.64 -15.92
CA ALA A 272 8.60 -11.89 -14.86
C ALA A 272 7.92 -12.13 -13.51
N VAL A 273 6.97 -11.26 -13.15
CA VAL A 273 6.25 -11.35 -11.88
C VAL A 273 5.32 -12.57 -11.85
N VAL A 274 4.54 -12.80 -12.92
CA VAL A 274 3.63 -13.95 -13.04
C VAL A 274 4.39 -15.28 -13.01
N ASN A 275 5.54 -15.38 -13.69
CA ASN A 275 6.40 -16.57 -13.65
C ASN A 275 6.96 -16.81 -12.25
N ALA A 276 7.45 -15.77 -11.57
CA ALA A 276 7.98 -15.89 -10.22
C ALA A 276 6.90 -16.35 -9.21
N GLN A 277 5.65 -15.90 -9.39
CA GLN A 277 4.50 -16.37 -8.62
C GLN A 277 4.16 -17.83 -8.91
N ALA A 278 4.12 -18.22 -10.19
CA ALA A 278 3.86 -19.59 -10.62
C ALA A 278 4.89 -20.58 -10.04
N ILE A 279 6.18 -20.21 -10.03
CA ILE A 279 7.25 -20.99 -9.38
C ILE A 279 6.93 -21.21 -7.90
N GLN A 280 6.44 -20.19 -7.19
CA GLN A 280 6.09 -20.27 -5.76
C GLN A 280 4.88 -21.18 -5.51
N MET A 281 3.86 -21.10 -6.37
CA MET A 281 2.66 -21.94 -6.29
C MET A 281 2.99 -23.40 -6.58
N GLY A 282 3.85 -23.64 -7.57
CA GLY A 282 4.27 -24.96 -8.02
C GLY A 282 3.20 -25.71 -8.81
N TYR A 283 3.62 -26.75 -9.52
CA TYR A 283 2.77 -27.54 -10.41
C TYR A 283 1.46 -28.01 -9.76
N SER A 284 1.51 -28.59 -8.56
CA SER A 284 0.30 -29.16 -7.95
C SER A 284 -0.80 -28.13 -7.70
N GLU A 285 -0.46 -26.89 -7.37
CA GLU A 285 -1.45 -25.84 -7.12
C GLU A 285 -1.95 -25.27 -8.45
N LEU A 286 -1.03 -25.00 -9.38
CA LEU A 286 -1.36 -24.50 -10.71
C LEU A 286 -2.28 -25.46 -11.46
N SER A 287 -2.00 -26.77 -11.45
CA SER A 287 -2.83 -27.76 -12.13
C SER A 287 -4.23 -27.89 -11.52
N LYS A 288 -4.38 -27.66 -10.20
CA LYS A 288 -5.70 -27.66 -9.55
C LYS A 288 -6.52 -26.43 -9.91
N ASN A 289 -5.86 -25.30 -10.19
CA ASN A 289 -6.51 -24.02 -10.49
C ASN A 289 -6.38 -23.60 -11.96
N ASP A 290 -6.23 -24.57 -12.88
CA ASP A 290 -6.19 -24.32 -14.33
C ASP A 290 -5.16 -23.24 -14.72
N GLY A 291 -3.99 -23.32 -14.09
CA GLY A 291 -2.87 -22.41 -14.31
C GLY A 291 -3.07 -20.99 -13.79
N MET A 292 -4.16 -20.71 -13.07
CA MET A 292 -4.41 -19.37 -12.51
C MET A 292 -3.37 -19.02 -11.45
N VAL A 293 -2.67 -17.91 -11.71
CA VAL A 293 -1.62 -17.34 -10.87
C VAL A 293 -2.17 -16.19 -10.03
N CYS A 294 -2.91 -15.27 -10.65
CA CYS A 294 -3.58 -14.18 -9.95
C CYS A 294 -5.01 -13.96 -10.50
N PRO A 295 -6.06 -13.96 -9.65
CA PRO A 295 -5.99 -14.14 -8.19
C PRO A 295 -5.51 -15.55 -7.83
N ARG A 296 -4.71 -15.67 -6.76
CA ARG A 296 -4.10 -16.94 -6.33
C ARG A 296 -5.13 -18.03 -6.06
N VAL A 297 -6.34 -17.63 -5.67
CA VAL A 297 -7.50 -18.51 -5.55
C VAL A 297 -8.64 -17.97 -6.41
N LYS A 298 -9.38 -18.88 -7.05
CA LYS A 298 -10.58 -18.53 -7.79
C LYS A 298 -11.61 -17.89 -6.85
N ARG A 299 -12.12 -16.72 -7.25
CA ARG A 299 -13.07 -15.94 -6.46
C ARG A 299 -13.96 -15.08 -7.36
N ASP A 300 -15.17 -14.80 -6.90
CA ASP A 300 -16.15 -13.95 -7.61
C ASP A 300 -16.15 -12.49 -7.13
N CYS A 301 -15.36 -12.18 -6.10
CA CYS A 301 -15.28 -10.89 -5.42
C CYS A 301 -16.66 -10.33 -4.99
N SER A 302 -17.62 -11.20 -4.66
CA SER A 302 -18.98 -10.78 -4.33
C SER A 302 -19.05 -9.81 -3.15
N TYR A 303 -18.25 -10.05 -2.10
CA TYR A 303 -18.19 -9.18 -0.93
C TYR A 303 -17.63 -7.80 -1.27
N GLU A 304 -16.52 -7.74 -2.00
CA GLU A 304 -15.85 -6.49 -2.38
C GLU A 304 -16.69 -5.68 -3.35
N LYS A 305 -17.33 -6.33 -4.33
CA LYS A 305 -18.31 -5.69 -5.22
C LYS A 305 -19.46 -5.08 -4.43
N TYR A 306 -19.97 -5.79 -3.44
CA TYR A 306 -21.02 -5.28 -2.55
C TYR A 306 -20.54 -4.09 -1.71
N LYS A 307 -19.34 -4.19 -1.11
CA LYS A 307 -18.74 -3.15 -0.28
C LYS A 307 -18.46 -1.88 -1.08
N TYR A 308 -17.83 -1.98 -2.25
CA TYR A 308 -17.42 -0.82 -3.05
C TYR A 308 -18.53 -0.32 -3.98
N GLY A 309 -19.56 -1.12 -4.22
CA GLY A 309 -20.74 -0.73 -4.98
C GLY A 309 -20.39 -0.17 -6.35
N LYS A 310 -20.83 1.07 -6.62
CA LYS A 310 -20.58 1.75 -7.90
C LYS A 310 -19.10 2.01 -8.20
N PHE A 311 -18.24 1.97 -7.19
CA PHE A 311 -16.79 2.19 -7.33
C PHE A 311 -16.01 0.89 -7.54
N ALA A 312 -16.65 -0.28 -7.48
CA ALA A 312 -15.95 -1.57 -7.54
C ALA A 312 -15.11 -1.74 -8.81
N ARG A 313 -15.59 -1.27 -9.97
CA ARG A 313 -14.84 -1.34 -11.25
C ARG A 313 -13.62 -0.43 -11.30
N ASP A 314 -13.56 0.58 -10.45
CA ASP A 314 -12.40 1.47 -10.36
C ASP A 314 -11.35 0.97 -9.38
N LEU A 315 -11.74 0.14 -8.40
CA LEU A 315 -10.88 -0.30 -7.28
C LEU A 315 -10.40 -1.76 -7.40
N LEU A 316 -11.16 -2.60 -8.10
CA LEU A 316 -10.86 -4.03 -8.21
C LEU A 316 -10.30 -4.35 -9.59
N HIS A 317 -9.36 -5.29 -9.61
CA HIS A 317 -8.82 -5.84 -10.83
C HIS A 317 -9.93 -6.44 -11.73
N GLU A 318 -9.73 -6.40 -13.04
CA GLU A 318 -10.72 -6.84 -14.04
C GLU A 318 -11.12 -8.32 -13.88
N SER A 319 -10.23 -9.15 -13.32
CA SER A 319 -10.50 -10.56 -13.03
C SER A 319 -11.68 -10.78 -12.08
N CYS A 320 -12.01 -9.79 -11.24
CA CYS A 320 -13.23 -9.85 -10.43
C CYS A 320 -14.50 -9.80 -11.30
N PHE A 321 -14.46 -9.25 -12.51
CA PHE A 321 -15.62 -9.08 -13.40
C PHE A 321 -15.60 -10.00 -14.62
N ASP A 322 -14.42 -10.41 -15.06
CA ASP A 322 -14.21 -11.35 -16.15
C ASP A 322 -13.03 -12.27 -15.80
N GLU A 323 -13.31 -13.54 -15.49
CA GLU A 323 -12.29 -14.53 -15.10
C GLU A 323 -11.20 -14.71 -16.18
N LYS A 324 -11.49 -14.39 -17.44
CA LYS A 324 -10.51 -14.44 -18.55
C LYS A 324 -9.40 -13.41 -18.40
N LYS A 325 -9.60 -12.40 -17.57
CA LYS A 325 -8.61 -11.36 -17.24
C LYS A 325 -7.68 -11.77 -16.10
N ALA A 326 -7.87 -12.94 -15.49
CA ALA A 326 -6.93 -13.49 -14.52
C ALA A 326 -5.59 -13.83 -15.20
N TYR A 327 -4.49 -13.64 -14.47
CA TYR A 327 -3.17 -14.07 -14.94
C TYR A 327 -3.05 -15.59 -14.83
N ARG A 328 -2.62 -16.21 -15.93
CA ARG A 328 -2.53 -17.67 -16.07
C ARG A 328 -1.23 -18.07 -16.74
N VAL A 329 -0.77 -19.27 -16.42
CA VAL A 329 0.38 -19.91 -17.04
C VAL A 329 0.03 -21.35 -17.40
N ASN A 330 0.82 -21.99 -18.27
CA ASN A 330 0.71 -23.43 -18.48
C ASN A 330 1.33 -24.18 -17.28
N PRO A 331 0.55 -24.93 -16.47
CA PRO A 331 1.08 -25.63 -15.29
C PRO A 331 2.25 -26.56 -15.61
N GLU A 332 2.25 -27.22 -16.77
CA GLU A 332 3.28 -28.21 -17.15
C GLU A 332 4.69 -27.61 -17.21
N LEU A 333 4.82 -26.31 -17.48
CA LEU A 333 6.11 -25.61 -17.49
C LEU A 333 6.76 -25.54 -16.09
N TYR A 334 5.99 -25.78 -15.04
CA TYR A 334 6.44 -25.76 -13.64
C TYR A 334 6.41 -27.15 -13.01
N ASN A 335 6.24 -28.20 -13.81
CA ASN A 335 6.36 -29.58 -13.36
C ASN A 335 7.83 -29.98 -13.28
N TYR A 336 8.45 -29.73 -12.11
CA TYR A 336 9.86 -30.05 -11.87
C TYR A 336 10.22 -31.53 -11.99
N ALA A 337 9.23 -32.44 -11.99
CA ALA A 337 9.47 -33.87 -12.25
C ALA A 337 9.76 -34.16 -13.73
N ASN A 338 9.39 -33.25 -14.63
CA ASN A 338 9.65 -33.34 -16.07
C ASN A 338 10.93 -32.63 -16.50
N PHE A 339 11.61 -31.91 -15.59
CA PHE A 339 12.94 -31.42 -15.89
C PHE A 339 13.86 -32.63 -15.97
N PRO A 340 14.60 -32.85 -17.08
CA PRO A 340 15.57 -33.91 -17.14
C PRO A 340 16.45 -33.79 -15.90
N SER A 341 16.65 -34.89 -15.16
CA SER A 341 17.69 -34.88 -14.15
C SER A 341 19.00 -34.63 -14.88
N PHE A 342 19.50 -33.40 -14.82
CA PHE A 342 20.93 -33.12 -15.02
C PHE A 342 21.69 -33.67 -13.80
N TYR A 343 21.49 -34.95 -13.54
CA TYR A 343 22.17 -35.81 -12.59
C TYR A 343 21.95 -37.23 -13.11
N ASP A 344 22.57 -37.50 -14.25
CA ASP A 344 23.01 -38.85 -14.55
C ASP A 344 24.45 -38.79 -15.08
N GLY A 345 25.37 -39.36 -14.29
CA GLY A 345 26.69 -39.81 -14.70
C GLY A 345 27.73 -38.81 -15.25
N GLY A 346 28.62 -38.34 -14.38
CA GLY A 346 30.06 -38.28 -14.70
C GLY A 346 30.60 -37.02 -15.38
N ALA A 347 30.89 -35.98 -14.59
CA ALA A 347 32.03 -35.10 -14.83
C ALA A 347 32.39 -34.40 -13.52
N VAL A 348 33.52 -34.80 -12.93
CA VAL A 348 34.22 -34.03 -11.90
C VAL A 348 34.66 -32.73 -12.57
N TYR A 349 33.95 -31.63 -12.32
CA TYR A 349 34.52 -30.31 -12.56
C TYR A 349 35.43 -29.99 -11.39
N GLU A 350 36.71 -30.13 -11.70
CA GLU A 350 37.90 -29.74 -10.97
C GLU A 350 37.77 -28.24 -10.57
N TRP A 351 37.50 -27.98 -9.29
CA TRP A 351 37.83 -26.68 -8.69
C TRP A 351 39.33 -26.71 -8.36
N SER A 352 40.17 -26.52 -9.38
CA SER A 352 41.60 -26.34 -9.20
C SER A 352 41.88 -24.93 -8.67
N GLU A 353 42.62 -24.91 -7.56
CA GLU A 353 43.54 -23.84 -7.13
C GLU A 353 42.95 -22.58 -6.48
N TRP A 354 42.72 -22.67 -5.17
CA TRP A 354 43.46 -21.83 -4.22
C TRP A 354 44.01 -22.73 -3.12
N SER A 355 45.21 -23.28 -3.37
CA SER A 355 46.01 -24.02 -2.41
C SER A 355 46.62 -23.08 -1.37
N THR A 356 46.38 -23.41 -0.10
CA THR A 356 47.38 -23.46 0.98
C THR A 356 48.26 -22.23 1.22
N THR A 357 47.98 -21.51 2.32
CA THR A 357 48.99 -21.16 3.32
C THR A 357 48.32 -20.88 4.66
N SER A 358 48.31 -21.85 5.57
CA SER A 358 48.27 -21.59 7.01
C SER A 358 48.68 -22.83 7.81
N GLU A 359 49.98 -23.11 7.85
CA GLU A 359 50.59 -23.84 8.95
C GLU A 359 51.92 -23.16 9.29
N ASN A 360 51.92 -22.32 10.32
CA ASN A 360 52.73 -22.53 11.53
C ASN A 360 52.64 -21.33 12.49
N ILE A 361 52.92 -21.63 13.76
CA ILE A 361 53.34 -20.77 14.87
C ILE A 361 52.20 -20.26 15.79
N PHE A 362 51.76 -21.15 16.69
CA PHE A 362 51.56 -20.78 18.09
C PHE A 362 52.86 -21.07 18.85
N ASN A 363 53.48 -20.01 19.38
CA ASN A 363 54.18 -19.99 20.65
C ASN A 363 53.18 -19.61 21.74
#